data_AF-A0A258RJS6-F1
#
_entry.id   AF-A0A258RJS6-F1
#
_cell.length_a   1.000
_cell.length_b   1.000
_cell.length_c   1.000
_cell.angle_alpha   90.00
_cell.angle_beta   90.00
_cell.angle_gamma   90.00
#
_symmetry.space_group_name_H-M   'P 1'
#
loop_
_entity.id
_entity.type
_entity.pdbx_description
1 polymer ?
#
loop_
_entity_poly.entity_id
_entity_poly.type
_entity_poly.pdbx_seq_one_letter_code
_entity_poly.pdbx_strand_id
1 'polypeptide(L)'
;MTDTGASLTPSQSREAAQQVATMCRGLHVPSAAMGALVDALVSRSAADGLTAAAADLDRIRTACARLHALIEQFTDAPHLARGQPELWLAARAHLRHDLRTPLNAVKGYGDMLVDDWRDEGQDAAVGELQRVLAVADQLLVLIDAAPLGA
;
A
#
# COMPACT_ATOMS: atom_id res chain seq x y z
N MET A 1 39.90 -1.06 -5.42
CA MET A 1 39.07 -1.95 -4.58
C MET A 1 38.98 -1.32 -3.19
N THR A 2 38.01 -0.42 -3.02
CA THR A 2 37.37 -0.09 -1.73
C THR A 2 36.01 0.45 -2.11
N ASP A 3 35.04 -0.40 -1.83
CA ASP A 3 33.60 -0.20 -1.94
C ASP A 3 33.19 1.16 -1.37
N THR A 4 32.65 2.02 -2.23
CA THR A 4 32.06 3.31 -1.83
C THR A 4 30.68 3.00 -1.29
N GLY A 5 30.62 2.55 -0.04
CA GLY A 5 29.39 2.58 0.74
C GLY A 5 28.96 4.05 0.88
N ALA A 6 28.16 4.53 -0.05
CA ALA A 6 27.85 5.94 -0.20
C ALA A 6 26.93 6.41 0.93
N SER A 7 27.53 6.82 2.06
CA SER A 7 26.83 7.55 3.10
C SER A 7 26.30 8.86 2.53
N LEU A 8 24.98 9.06 2.64
CA LEU A 8 24.35 10.31 2.22
C LEU A 8 24.86 11.47 3.06
N THR A 9 25.15 12.59 2.40
CA THR A 9 25.39 13.85 3.11
C THR A 9 24.12 14.31 3.85
N PRO A 10 24.24 15.15 4.90
CA PRO A 10 23.08 15.69 5.61
C PRO A 10 22.06 16.43 4.73
N SER A 11 22.51 17.08 3.64
CA SER A 11 21.61 17.71 2.65
C SER A 11 20.83 16.66 1.85
N GLN A 12 21.51 15.63 1.31
CA GLN A 12 20.90 14.54 0.56
C GLN A 12 19.90 13.73 1.40
N SER A 13 20.22 13.49 2.68
CA SER A 13 19.31 12.80 3.60
C SER A 13 18.01 13.58 3.82
N ARG A 14 18.10 14.90 4.02
CA ARG A 14 16.92 15.77 4.17
C ARG A 14 16.08 15.84 2.90
N GLU A 15 16.71 15.94 1.73
CA GLU A 15 16.02 15.95 0.45
C GLU A 15 15.24 14.64 0.22
N ALA A 16 15.89 13.50 0.43
CA ALA A 16 15.24 12.20 0.30
C ALA A 16 14.09 12.02 1.30
N ALA A 17 14.23 12.52 2.53
CA ALA A 17 13.15 12.50 3.52
C ALA A 17 11.96 13.35 3.08
N GLN A 18 12.21 14.51 2.46
CA GLN A 18 11.16 15.35 1.90
C GLN A 18 10.45 14.69 0.72
N GLN A 19 11.18 13.99 -0.14
CA GLN A 19 10.62 13.23 -1.26
C GLN A 19 9.72 12.10 -0.76
N VAL A 20 10.18 11.29 0.21
CA VAL A 20 9.37 10.23 0.85
C VAL A 20 8.10 10.81 1.45
N ALA A 21 8.20 11.88 2.24
CA ALA A 21 7.03 12.48 2.87
C ALA A 21 6.00 12.98 1.84
N THR A 22 6.48 13.53 0.72
CA THR A 22 5.62 14.01 -0.35
C THR A 22 4.92 12.87 -1.08
N MET A 23 5.65 11.79 -1.39
CA MET A 23 5.08 10.56 -1.92
C MET A 23 4.00 10.02 -0.97
N CYS A 24 4.31 9.81 0.31
CA CYS A 24 3.37 9.27 1.30
C CYS A 24 2.11 10.12 1.43
N ARG A 25 2.22 11.45 1.46
CA ARG A 25 1.04 12.34 1.42
C ARG A 25 0.18 12.12 0.18
N GLY A 26 0.79 11.93 -0.99
CA GLY A 26 0.08 11.60 -2.23
C GLY A 26 -0.64 10.25 -2.20
N LEU A 27 -0.10 9.27 -1.47
CA LEU A 27 -0.69 7.94 -1.31
C LEU A 27 -1.79 7.88 -0.24
N HIS A 28 -1.82 8.85 0.68
CA HIS A 28 -2.70 8.80 1.86
C HIS A 28 -4.19 8.73 1.47
N VAL A 29 -4.68 9.65 0.64
CA VAL A 29 -6.08 9.68 0.21
C VAL A 29 -6.49 8.40 -0.55
N PRO A 30 -5.77 7.96 -1.61
CA PRO A 30 -6.15 6.75 -2.33
C PRO A 30 -6.07 5.48 -1.46
N SER A 31 -5.11 5.38 -0.53
CA SER A 31 -5.05 4.22 0.38
C SER A 31 -6.22 4.18 1.36
N ALA A 32 -6.64 5.33 1.91
CA ALA A 32 -7.81 5.41 2.77
C ALA A 32 -9.11 5.08 2.02
N ALA A 33 -9.25 5.58 0.79
CA ALA A 33 -10.39 5.28 -0.07
C ALA A 33 -10.48 3.78 -0.41
N MET A 34 -9.34 3.14 -0.69
CA MET A 34 -9.28 1.69 -0.91
C MET A 34 -9.74 0.90 0.31
N GLY A 35 -9.30 1.29 1.51
CA GLY A 35 -9.76 0.67 2.76
C GLY A 35 -11.27 0.79 2.95
N ALA A 36 -11.83 1.98 2.74
CA ALA A 36 -13.27 2.20 2.84
C ALA A 36 -14.10 1.38 1.83
N LEU A 37 -13.59 1.21 0.60
CA LEU A 37 -14.23 0.34 -0.40
C LEU A 37 -14.27 -1.12 0.07
N VAL A 38 -13.16 -1.62 0.63
CA VAL A 38 -13.08 -3.00 1.15
C VAL A 38 -13.99 -3.19 2.35
N ASP A 39 -14.05 -2.24 3.28
CA ASP A 39 -14.95 -2.33 4.44
C ASP A 39 -16.43 -2.35 4.05
N ALA A 40 -16.80 -1.56 3.04
CA ALA A 40 -18.14 -1.57 2.48
C ALA A 40 -18.46 -2.92 1.80
N LEU A 41 -17.52 -3.46 1.03
CA LEU A 41 -17.65 -4.77 0.37
C LEU A 41 -17.79 -5.89 1.40
N VAL A 42 -16.95 -5.93 2.44
CA VAL A 42 -17.04 -6.91 3.54
C VAL A 42 -18.43 -6.87 4.18
N SER A 43 -18.94 -5.67 4.47
CA SER A 43 -20.25 -5.48 5.10
C SER A 43 -21.39 -5.97 4.21
N ARG A 44 -21.30 -5.70 2.89
CA ARG A 44 -22.28 -6.14 1.90
C ARG A 44 -22.24 -7.66 1.68
N SER A 45 -21.06 -8.23 1.45
CA SER A 45 -20.88 -9.68 1.26
C SER A 45 -21.40 -10.48 2.45
N ALA A 46 -21.25 -9.97 3.68
CA ALA A 46 -21.84 -10.59 4.87
C ALA A 46 -23.39 -10.53 4.86
N ALA A 47 -23.98 -9.40 4.46
CA ALA A 47 -25.43 -9.26 4.34
C ALA A 47 -26.03 -10.13 3.23
N ASP A 48 -25.27 -10.34 2.14
CA ASP A 48 -25.66 -11.15 0.99
C ASP A 48 -25.36 -12.66 1.20
N GLY A 49 -24.79 -13.04 2.34
CA GLY A 49 -24.54 -14.43 2.71
C GLY A 49 -23.34 -15.09 2.01
N LEU A 50 -22.42 -14.29 1.43
CA LEU A 50 -21.20 -14.75 0.73
C LEU A 50 -20.12 -15.21 1.72
N THR A 51 -20.46 -16.19 2.55
CA THR A 51 -19.62 -16.61 3.69
C THR A 51 -18.29 -17.25 3.26
N ALA A 52 -18.24 -17.89 2.10
CA ALA A 52 -17.01 -18.48 1.55
C ALA A 52 -15.91 -17.43 1.31
N ALA A 53 -16.29 -16.22 0.90
CA ALA A 53 -15.36 -15.12 0.61
C ALA A 53 -14.86 -14.38 1.85
N ALA A 54 -15.45 -14.62 3.04
CA ALA A 54 -15.18 -13.82 4.24
C ALA A 54 -13.70 -13.83 4.65
N ALA A 55 -13.05 -14.99 4.54
CA ALA A 55 -11.64 -15.12 4.91
C ALA A 55 -10.71 -14.35 3.96
N ASP A 56 -10.99 -14.33 2.66
CA ASP A 56 -10.15 -13.63 1.69
C ASP A 56 -10.39 -12.12 1.70
N LEU A 57 -11.65 -11.69 1.90
CA LEU A 57 -11.96 -10.28 2.13
C LEU A 57 -11.30 -9.74 3.40
N ASP A 58 -11.20 -10.53 4.48
CA ASP A 58 -10.48 -10.14 5.69
C ASP A 58 -8.97 -9.98 5.45
N ARG A 59 -8.38 -10.84 4.60
CA ARG A 59 -6.97 -10.71 4.20
C ARG A 59 -6.74 -9.46 3.37
N ILE A 60 -7.64 -9.13 2.43
CA ILE A 60 -7.59 -7.88 1.66
C ILE A 60 -7.69 -6.68 2.60
N ARG A 61 -8.67 -6.68 3.53
CA ARG A 61 -8.84 -5.60 4.51
C ARG A 61 -7.59 -5.40 5.37
N THR A 62 -7.01 -6.49 5.87
CA THR A 62 -5.77 -6.46 6.65
C THR A 62 -4.61 -5.89 5.84
N ALA A 63 -4.50 -6.25 4.55
CA ALA A 63 -3.49 -5.70 3.67
C ALA A 63 -3.68 -4.19 3.42
N CYS A 64 -4.91 -3.72 3.20
CA CYS A 64 -5.23 -2.29 3.10
C CYS A 64 -4.85 -1.51 4.37
N ALA A 65 -5.20 -2.04 5.55
CA ALA A 65 -4.86 -1.42 6.83
C ALA A 65 -3.34 -1.34 7.03
N ARG A 66 -2.61 -2.42 6.71
CA ARG A 66 -1.14 -2.45 6.78
C ARG A 66 -0.51 -1.42 5.84
N LEU A 67 -1.01 -1.31 4.61
CA LEU A 67 -0.53 -0.30 3.66
C LEU A 67 -0.74 1.12 4.20
N HIS A 68 -1.94 1.41 4.71
CA HIS A 68 -2.27 2.72 5.24
C HIS A 68 -1.36 3.10 6.42
N ALA A 69 -1.17 2.17 7.36
CA ALA A 69 -0.29 2.38 8.51
C ALA A 69 1.18 2.62 8.09
N LEU A 70 1.67 1.95 7.04
CA LEU A 70 3.00 2.21 6.49
C LEU A 70 3.07 3.63 5.89
N ILE A 71 2.06 4.06 5.13
CA ILE A 71 2.02 5.40 4.55
C ILE A 71 2.04 6.48 5.64
N GLU A 72 1.26 6.30 6.71
CA GLU A 72 1.20 7.24 7.84
C GLU A 72 2.56 7.38 8.54
N GLN A 73 3.25 6.25 8.80
CA GLN A 73 4.57 6.25 9.46
C GLN A 73 5.62 7.12 8.75
N PHE A 74 5.56 7.22 7.42
CA PHE A 74 6.53 7.96 6.64
C PHE A 74 6.04 9.36 6.19
N THR A 75 4.84 9.76 6.62
CA THR A 75 4.31 11.11 6.33
C THR A 75 5.13 12.21 7.02
N ASP A 76 5.74 11.90 8.17
CA ASP A 76 6.68 12.78 8.91
C ASP A 76 8.15 12.31 8.81
N ALA A 77 8.53 11.71 7.68
CA ALA A 77 9.91 11.31 7.42
C ALA A 77 10.99 12.39 7.69
N PRO A 78 10.76 13.71 7.48
CA PRO A 78 11.75 14.73 7.79
C PRO A 78 12.07 14.85 9.28
N HIS A 79 11.10 14.58 10.16
CA HIS A 79 11.37 14.49 11.60
C HIS A 79 12.20 13.24 11.90
N LEU A 80 11.84 12.09 11.34
CA LEU A 80 12.59 10.84 11.54
C LEU A 80 14.05 10.97 11.09
N ALA A 81 14.27 11.52 9.89
CA ALA A 81 15.61 11.72 9.33
C ALA A 81 16.49 12.68 10.16
N ARG A 82 15.88 13.67 10.85
CA ARG A 82 16.62 14.58 11.75
C ARG A 82 16.90 13.97 13.12
N GLY A 83 15.93 13.27 13.70
CA GLY A 83 16.03 12.74 15.06
C GLY A 83 16.75 11.39 15.15
N GLN A 84 16.63 10.55 14.12
CA GLN A 84 17.16 9.18 14.09
C GLN A 84 17.67 8.80 12.68
N PRO A 85 18.84 9.35 12.25
CA PRO A 85 19.34 9.19 10.87
C PRO A 85 19.60 7.74 10.44
N GLU A 86 20.13 6.90 11.35
CA GLU A 86 20.41 5.48 11.06
C GLU A 86 19.11 4.68 10.85
N LEU A 87 18.11 4.91 11.71
CA LEU A 87 16.80 4.28 11.57
C LEU A 87 16.11 4.71 10.28
N TRP A 88 16.18 6.00 9.94
CA TRP A 88 15.68 6.53 8.68
C TRP A 88 16.31 5.84 7.47
N LEU A 89 17.64 5.69 7.45
CA LEU A 89 18.33 5.08 6.31
C LEU A 89 17.94 3.61 6.14
N ALA A 90 17.91 2.85 7.24
CA ALA A 90 17.49 1.45 7.24
C ALA A 90 16.03 1.29 6.78
N ALA A 91 15.14 2.17 7.25
CA ALA A 91 13.73 2.16 6.91
C ALA A 91 13.50 2.54 5.44
N ARG A 92 14.21 3.57 4.93
CA ARG A 92 14.10 4.01 3.54
C ARG A 92 14.53 2.94 2.54
N ALA A 93 15.56 2.16 2.87
CA ALA A 93 16.10 1.12 1.98
C ALA A 93 15.05 0.05 1.60
N HIS A 94 14.11 -0.22 2.50
CA HIS A 94 13.07 -1.25 2.30
C HIS A 94 11.70 -0.67 1.95
N LEU A 95 11.50 0.65 2.07
CA LEU A 95 10.20 1.31 1.96
C LEU A 95 9.41 0.91 0.70
N ARG A 96 10.06 0.92 -0.47
CA ARG A 96 9.39 0.55 -1.74
C ARG A 96 8.88 -0.89 -1.71
N HIS A 97 9.72 -1.81 -1.26
CA HIS A 97 9.36 -3.22 -1.13
C HIS A 97 8.21 -3.40 -0.13
N ASP A 98 8.30 -2.73 1.02
CA ASP A 98 7.32 -2.84 2.10
C ASP A 98 5.96 -2.26 1.73
N LEU A 99 5.90 -1.22 0.90
CA LEU A 99 4.66 -0.68 0.34
C LEU A 99 4.07 -1.59 -0.74
N ARG A 100 4.90 -2.24 -1.58
CA ARG A 100 4.43 -3.16 -2.64
C ARG A 100 3.85 -4.45 -2.07
N THR A 101 4.39 -4.96 -0.97
CA THR A 101 3.96 -6.22 -0.34
C THR A 101 2.45 -6.27 -0.05
N PRO A 102 1.85 -5.32 0.69
CA PRO A 102 0.40 -5.33 0.95
C PRO A 102 -0.43 -5.11 -0.32
N LEU A 103 0.04 -4.29 -1.28
CA LEU A 103 -0.66 -4.10 -2.56
C LEU A 103 -0.72 -5.40 -3.38
N ASN A 104 0.39 -6.15 -3.41
CA ASN A 104 0.42 -7.45 -4.08
C ASN A 104 -0.50 -8.47 -3.40
N ALA A 105 -0.65 -8.41 -2.08
CA ALA A 105 -1.62 -9.23 -1.36
C ALA A 105 -3.07 -8.87 -1.72
N VAL A 106 -3.41 -7.57 -1.73
CA VAL A 106 -4.74 -7.08 -2.18
C VAL A 106 -5.06 -7.61 -3.58
N LYS A 107 -4.10 -7.50 -4.50
CA LYS A 107 -4.27 -8.00 -5.86
C LYS A 107 -4.41 -9.51 -5.93
N GLY A 108 -3.51 -10.26 -5.28
CA GLY A 108 -3.54 -11.71 -5.31
C GLY A 108 -4.86 -12.30 -4.81
N TYR A 109 -5.32 -11.89 -3.62
CA TYR A 109 -6.61 -12.35 -3.10
C TYR A 109 -7.79 -11.80 -3.89
N GLY A 110 -7.71 -10.55 -4.36
CA GLY A 110 -8.79 -9.93 -5.12
C GLY A 110 -8.99 -10.56 -6.49
N ASP A 111 -7.91 -10.90 -7.21
CA ASP A 111 -7.99 -11.57 -8.52
C ASP A 111 -8.61 -12.98 -8.37
N MET A 112 -8.21 -13.74 -7.34
CA MET A 112 -8.81 -15.05 -7.04
C MET A 112 -10.32 -14.94 -6.75
N LEU A 113 -10.71 -14.01 -5.86
CA LEU A 113 -12.13 -13.80 -5.53
C LEU A 113 -12.95 -13.31 -6.73
N VAL A 114 -12.37 -12.51 -7.63
CA VAL A 114 -13.04 -12.07 -8.85
C VAL A 114 -13.38 -13.27 -9.74
N ASP A 115 -12.47 -14.23 -9.88
CA ASP A 115 -12.71 -15.43 -10.68
C ASP A 115 -13.80 -16.32 -10.04
N ASP A 116 -13.72 -16.56 -8.73
CA ASP A 116 -14.74 -17.33 -7.99
C ASP A 116 -16.15 -16.70 -8.11
N TRP A 117 -16.24 -15.38 -7.89
CA TRP A 117 -17.52 -14.67 -7.93
C TRP A 117 -18.09 -14.53 -9.35
N ARG A 118 -17.27 -14.56 -10.39
CA ARG A 118 -17.76 -14.62 -11.78
C ARG A 118 -18.43 -15.96 -12.06
N ASP A 119 -17.82 -17.05 -11.62
CA ASP A 119 -18.38 -18.40 -11.79
C ASP A 119 -19.70 -18.56 -11.00
N GLU A 120 -19.82 -17.86 -9.86
CA GLU A 120 -21.03 -17.82 -9.04
C GLU A 120 -22.08 -16.78 -9.49
N GLY A 121 -21.77 -15.96 -10.51
CA GLY A 121 -22.69 -14.93 -11.03
C GLY A 121 -22.89 -13.71 -10.12
N GLN A 122 -21.93 -13.39 -9.25
CA GLN A 122 -21.97 -12.28 -8.30
C GLN A 122 -21.47 -10.96 -8.91
N ASP A 123 -22.05 -10.55 -10.05
CA ASP A 123 -21.56 -9.42 -10.87
C ASP A 123 -21.39 -8.10 -10.10
N ALA A 124 -22.27 -7.82 -9.14
CA ALA A 124 -22.19 -6.61 -8.32
C ALA A 124 -20.95 -6.61 -7.42
N ALA A 125 -20.66 -7.74 -6.76
CA ALA A 125 -19.50 -7.89 -5.88
C ALA A 125 -18.20 -7.87 -6.69
N VAL A 126 -18.18 -8.51 -7.86
CA VAL A 126 -17.07 -8.43 -8.83
C VAL A 126 -16.78 -6.96 -9.19
N GLY A 127 -17.82 -6.19 -9.54
CA GLY A 127 -17.67 -4.79 -9.91
C GLY A 127 -17.15 -3.91 -8.77
N GLU A 128 -17.51 -4.18 -7.52
CA GLU A 128 -16.97 -3.48 -6.35
C GLU A 128 -15.50 -3.86 -6.09
N LEU A 129 -15.15 -5.15 -6.14
CA LEU A 129 -13.79 -5.63 -5.93
C LEU A 129 -12.83 -5.15 -7.02
N GLN A 130 -13.27 -5.09 -8.28
CA GLN A 130 -12.49 -4.50 -9.36
C GLN A 130 -12.16 -3.02 -9.14
N ARG A 131 -13.01 -2.24 -8.46
CA ARG A 131 -12.67 -0.86 -8.08
C ARG A 131 -11.56 -0.82 -7.04
N VAL A 132 -11.55 -1.75 -6.07
CA VAL A 132 -10.46 -1.90 -5.10
C VAL A 132 -9.15 -2.20 -5.85
N LEU A 133 -9.16 -3.16 -6.77
CA LEU A 133 -7.99 -3.54 -7.58
C LEU A 133 -7.48 -2.38 -8.43
N ALA A 134 -8.36 -1.59 -9.03
CA ALA A 134 -7.99 -0.40 -9.79
C ALA A 134 -7.27 0.66 -8.92
N VAL A 135 -7.71 0.86 -7.68
CA VAL A 135 -7.01 1.76 -6.74
C VAL A 135 -5.66 1.18 -6.33
N ALA A 136 -5.57 -0.14 -6.11
CA ALA A 136 -4.30 -0.80 -5.82
C ALA A 136 -3.28 -0.61 -6.96
N ASP A 137 -3.71 -0.73 -8.21
CA ASP A 137 -2.86 -0.48 -9.38
C ASP A 137 -2.42 0.99 -9.47
N GLN A 138 -3.32 1.95 -9.21
CA GLN A 138 -2.95 3.37 -9.16
C GLN A 138 -1.89 3.64 -8.08
N LEU A 139 -2.03 3.04 -6.90
CA LEU A 139 -1.06 3.15 -5.81
C LEU A 139 0.30 2.57 -6.21
N LEU A 140 0.34 1.41 -6.86
CA LEU A 140 1.58 0.81 -7.37
C LEU A 140 2.29 1.73 -8.37
N VAL A 141 1.55 2.31 -9.32
CA VAL A 141 2.10 3.27 -10.29
C VAL A 141 2.71 4.48 -9.59
N LEU A 142 2.02 5.05 -8.60
CA LEU A 142 2.52 6.20 -7.83
C LEU A 142 3.79 5.85 -7.03
N ILE A 143 3.83 4.66 -6.42
CA ILE A 143 5.01 4.16 -5.71
C ILE A 143 6.17 4.00 -6.69
N ASP A 144 5.96 3.35 -7.84
CA ASP A 144 7.01 3.06 -8.83
C ASP A 144 7.57 4.31 -9.49
N ALA A 145 6.73 5.32 -9.72
CA ALA A 145 7.15 6.62 -10.24
C ALA A 145 7.90 7.48 -9.20
N ALA A 146 7.83 7.15 -7.91
CA ALA A 146 8.45 7.96 -6.87
C ALA A 146 9.99 7.85 -6.94
N PRO A 147 10.71 8.99 -6.84
CA PRO A 147 12.17 9.03 -6.84
C PRO A 147 12.72 8.60 -5.48
N LEU A 148 12.39 7.38 -5.03
CA LEU A 148 13.08 6.72 -3.92
C LEU A 148 14.36 6.15 -4.53
N GLY A 149 15.46 6.89 -4.38
CA GLY A 149 16.74 6.58 -5.05
C GLY A 149 17.15 5.10 -4.95
N ALA A 150 17.64 4.57 -6.07
CA ALA A 150 18.39 3.32 -6.14
C ALA A 150 19.78 3.48 -5.54
#